data_AF-A0AAJ1WJD1-F1
#
_entry.id   AF-A0AAJ1WJD1-F1
#
_cell.length_a   1.000
_cell.length_b   1.000
_cell.length_c   1.000
_cell.angle_alpha   90.00
_cell.angle_beta   90.00
_cell.angle_gamma   90.00
#
_symmetry.space_group_name_H-M   'P 1'
#
loop_
_entity.id
_entity.type
_entity.pdbx_description
1 polymer ?
#
loop_
_entity_poly.entity_id
_entity_poly.type
_entity_poly.pdbx_seq_one_letter_code
_entity_poly.pdbx_strand_id
1 'polypeptide(L)' 'MRELVGNCDHCHKEIYCLDGFLNGVKENGKLLCFECDEKEHSE' A
#
# COMPACT_ATOMS: atom_id res chain seq x y z
N MET A 1 0.37 -0.03 -17.11
CA MET A 1 1.41 -1.03 -16.74
C MET A 1 1.26 -1.36 -15.27
N ARG A 2 1.50 -2.62 -14.86
CA ARG A 2 1.42 -3.06 -13.47
C ARG A 2 2.80 -3.47 -12.98
N GLU A 3 3.32 -2.77 -11.99
CA GLU A 3 4.65 -3.03 -11.41
C GLU A 3 4.47 -3.42 -9.94
N LEU A 4 5.01 -4.57 -9.53
CA LEU A 4 4.99 -4.96 -8.13
C LEU A 4 5.97 -4.08 -7.36
N VAL A 5 5.46 -3.36 -6.35
CA VAL A 5 6.25 -2.47 -5.50
C VAL A 5 6.73 -3.20 -4.25
N GLY A 6 5.89 -4.07 -3.71
CA GLY A 6 6.18 -4.85 -2.50
C GLY A 6 4.92 -5.42 -1.89
N ASN A 7 4.96 -5.71 -0.58
CA ASN A 7 3.84 -6.24 0.18
C ASN A 7 3.43 -5.27 1.29
N CYS A 8 2.15 -5.23 1.61
CA CYS A 8 1.61 -4.50 2.74
C CYS A 8 2.22 -5.03 4.04
N ASP A 9 2.73 -4.15 4.89
CA ASP A 9 3.40 -4.50 6.15
C ASP A 9 2.44 -5.14 7.16
N HIS A 10 1.14 -4.84 7.06
CA HIS A 10 0.11 -5.38 7.97
C HIS A 10 -0.53 -6.67 7.46
N CYS A 11 -0.97 -6.71 6.21
CA CYS A 11 -1.75 -7.83 5.68
C CYS A 11 -1.02 -8.66 4.62
N HIS A 12 0.23 -8.29 4.30
CA HIS A 12 1.10 -8.97 3.34
C HIS A 12 0.57 -8.99 1.90
N LYS A 13 -0.54 -8.28 1.64
CA LYS A 13 -1.12 -8.12 0.30
C LYS A 13 -0.14 -7.42 -0.63
N GLU A 14 -0.01 -7.93 -1.84
CA GLU A 14 0.86 -7.35 -2.85
C GLU A 14 0.36 -5.95 -3.25
N ILE A 15 1.27 -4.98 -3.24
CA ILE A 15 1.03 -3.59 -3.63
C ILE A 15 1.71 -3.33 -4.95
N TYR A 16 0.97 -2.71 -5.85
CA TYR A 16 1.40 -2.47 -7.22
C TYR A 16 1.33 -0.99 -7.56
N CYS A 17 2.24 -0.53 -8.41
CA CYS A 17 2.04 0.67 -9.20
C CYS A 17 1.21 0.29 -10.43
N LEU A 18 0.05 0.93 -10.58
CA LEU A 18 -0.85 0.80 -11.70
C LEU A 18 -0.80 2.11 -12.48
N ASP A 19 -0.25 2.05 -13.69
CA ASP A 19 -0.20 3.19 -14.62
C ASP A 19 0.43 4.46 -14.01
N GLY A 20 1.48 4.26 -13.19
CA GLY A 20 2.20 5.33 -12.51
C GLY A 20 1.63 5.72 -11.15
N PHE A 21 0.54 5.11 -10.70
CA PHE A 21 -0.08 5.35 -9.40
C PHE A 21 0.10 4.18 -8.45
N LEU A 22 0.56 4.44 -7.23
CA LEU A 22 0.70 3.41 -6.20
C LEU A 22 -0.69 3.00 -5.68
N ASN A 23 -1.02 1.72 -5.76
CA ASN A 23 -2.25 1.14 -5.22
C ASN A 23 -2.09 0.82 -3.71
N GLY A 24 -1.61 1.81 -2.96
CA GLY A 24 -1.32 1.74 -1.53
C GLY A 24 -0.71 3.06 -1.05
N VAL A 25 -0.37 3.12 0.22
CA VAL A 25 0.24 4.26 0.89
C VAL A 25 1.64 3.88 1.34
N LYS A 26 2.59 4.80 1.16
CA LYS A 26 3.95 4.66 1.67
C LYS A 26 4.23 5.79 2.64
N GLU A 27 4.09 5.52 3.93
CA GLU A 27 4.29 6.50 4.99
C GLU A 27 5.27 5.99 6.05
N ASN A 28 6.15 6.85 6.56
CA ASN A 28 7.14 6.51 7.59
C ASN A 28 8.00 5.26 7.28
N GLY A 29 8.23 4.97 5.99
CA GLY A 29 8.99 3.79 5.55
C GLY A 29 8.18 2.49 5.52
N LYS A 30 6.92 2.49 5.98
CA LYS A 30 5.99 1.38 5.83
C LYS A 30 5.31 1.43 4.47
N LEU A 31 4.95 0.27 3.95
CA LEU A 31 4.14 0.10 2.76
C LEU A 31 2.80 -0.50 3.20
N LEU A 32 1.70 0.23 3.05
CA LEU A 32 0.37 -0.19 3.49
C LEU A 32 -0.60 -0.21 2.31
N CYS A 33 -1.51 -1.19 2.29
CA CYS A 33 -2.65 -1.10 1.37
C CYS A 33 -3.66 -0.10 1.91
N PHE A 34 -4.51 0.46 1.04
CA PHE A 34 -5.54 1.43 1.45
C PHE A 34 -6.45 0.91 2.57
N GLU A 35 -6.75 -0.39 2.58
CA GLU A 35 -7.56 -1.03 3.63
C GLU A 35 -6.87 -1.04 5.01
N CYS A 36 -5.53 -1.08 5.06
CA CYS A 36 -4.76 -1.06 6.30
C CYS A 36 -4.49 0.37 6.75
N ASP A 37 -4.22 1.25 5.79
CA ASP A 37 -4.07 2.69 6.00
C ASP A 37 -5.36 3.32 6.59
N GLU A 38 -6.53 3.04 6.00
CA GLU A 38 -7.82 3.55 6.50
C GLU A 38 -8.11 3.11 7.95
N LYS A 39 -7.66 1.91 8.35
CA LYS A 39 -7.78 1.40 9.71
C LYS A 39 -6.81 2.06 10.69
N GLU A 40 -5.67 2.55 10.21
CA GLU A 40 -4.68 3.27 11.03
C GLU A 40 -5.09 4.74 11.24
N HIS A 41 -5.80 5.33 10.26
CA HIS A 41 -6.22 6.73 10.28
C HIS A 41 -7.70 6.99 10.66
N SER A 42 -8.49 5.95 10.92
CA SER A 42 -9.84 6.09 11.49
C SER A 42 -9.79 6.16 13.02
N GLU A 43 -9.48 7.34 13.56
CA GLU A 43 -9.79 7.73 14.95
C GLU A 43 -10.59 9.04 15.01
#